data_AF-A0A1E1X1S5-F1
#
_entry.id   AF-A0A1E1X1S5-F1
#
_cell.length_a   1.000
_cell.length_b   1.000
_cell.length_c   1.000
_cell.angle_alpha   90.00
_cell.angle_beta   90.00
_cell.angle_gamma   90.00
#
_symmetry.space_group_name_H-M   'P 1'
#
loop_
_entity.id
_entity.type
_entity.pdbx_description
1 polymer ?
#
loop_
_entity_poly.entity_id
_entity_poly.type
_entity_poly.pdbx_seq_one_letter_code
_entity_poly.pdbx_strand_id
1 'polypeptide(L)'
;VQLLAAAVAGWGSCRAYDHFSDKSQVHAATLLPQPPSSVPVEPAQGASRQTQIMRFGFPGTDSIRFLDDYVLSYDRRNRTAHWVFEHLTKESLQRNDKVDRSKCEFHEDLQIHPYFRAQNSDYKGSGFDRGHLAAAGNHRKCQDDVDQTFLLSNMAPQAVSWFARTRHGTCKPRSNDKCNEDAMRTEVMPTEATLK
;
A
#
# COMPACT_ATOMS: atom_id res chain seq x y z
N VAL A 1 -28.06 56.67 -35.87
CA VAL A 1 -27.47 55.42 -36.41
C VAL A 1 -28.51 54.34 -36.24
N GLN A 2 -28.99 53.80 -37.36
CA GLN A 2 -30.17 52.95 -37.48
C GLN A 2 -29.95 51.53 -36.94
N LEU A 3 -31.08 50.97 -36.51
CA LEU A 3 -31.33 49.65 -35.96
C LEU A 3 -31.23 48.52 -36.99
N LEU A 4 -30.93 47.34 -36.43
CA LEU A 4 -31.43 45.98 -36.73
C LEU A 4 -31.19 45.38 -38.11
N ALA A 5 -30.59 44.17 -38.08
CA ALA A 5 -30.90 43.10 -39.01
C ALA A 5 -30.93 41.76 -38.27
N ALA A 6 -32.02 41.03 -38.45
CA ALA A 6 -32.13 39.60 -38.24
C ALA A 6 -32.41 38.97 -39.62
N ALA A 7 -31.79 37.83 -39.94
CA ALA A 7 -32.38 36.83 -40.84
C ALA A 7 -31.65 35.49 -40.80
N VAL A 8 -32.45 34.44 -41.00
CA VAL A 8 -32.22 33.00 -40.90
C VAL A 8 -31.43 32.43 -42.10
N ALA A 9 -30.61 31.41 -41.86
CA ALA A 9 -30.26 30.35 -42.82
C ALA A 9 -29.81 29.13 -42.00
N GLY A 10 -30.31 27.91 -42.14
CA GLY A 10 -30.65 27.18 -43.36
C GLY A 10 -29.75 25.94 -43.37
N TRP A 11 -30.32 24.76 -43.12
CA TRP A 11 -29.62 23.47 -43.12
C TRP A 11 -29.07 23.13 -44.51
N GLY A 12 -27.82 22.68 -44.56
CA GLY A 12 -27.29 21.97 -45.72
C GLY A 12 -25.78 22.07 -45.86
N SER A 13 -25.06 21.02 -45.45
CA SER A 13 -24.00 20.42 -46.27
C SER A 13 -23.47 19.15 -45.61
N CYS A 14 -23.72 18.01 -46.24
CA CYS A 14 -22.92 16.81 -46.06
C CYS A 14 -21.51 17.07 -46.63
N ARG A 15 -20.45 16.86 -45.84
CA ARG A 15 -19.11 16.62 -46.40
C ARG A 15 -18.37 15.54 -45.61
N ALA A 16 -18.25 14.41 -46.30
CA ALA A 16 -17.10 13.52 -46.41
C ALA A 16 -16.32 13.17 -45.14
N TYR A 17 -16.53 11.92 -44.72
CA TYR A 17 -15.57 11.14 -43.97
C TYR A 17 -14.26 10.91 -44.74
N ASP A 18 -13.23 10.62 -43.94
CA ASP A 18 -11.99 9.91 -44.25
C ASP A 18 -10.93 10.64 -45.09
N HIS A 19 -9.90 11.14 -44.40
CA HIS A 19 -8.57 10.55 -44.52
C HIS A 19 -7.63 11.10 -43.44
N PHE A 20 -7.37 10.36 -42.36
CA PHE A 20 -6.13 10.56 -41.61
C PHE A 20 -5.46 9.23 -41.28
N SER A 21 -4.71 8.78 -42.28
CA SER A 21 -3.43 8.07 -42.22
C SER A 21 -3.23 7.04 -41.11
N ASP A 22 -3.54 5.80 -41.47
CA ASP A 22 -3.26 4.54 -40.80
C ASP A 22 -1.75 4.21 -40.77
N LYS A 23 -0.96 4.99 -40.01
CA LYS A 23 0.50 4.78 -39.87
C LYS A 23 1.03 4.85 -38.44
N SER A 24 0.25 4.42 -37.45
CA SER A 24 0.81 4.06 -36.15
C SER A 24 0.68 2.56 -35.93
N GLN A 25 1.58 1.78 -36.53
CA GLN A 25 1.82 0.42 -36.05
C GLN A 25 2.49 0.53 -34.68
N VAL A 26 1.70 0.40 -33.63
CA VAL A 26 2.23 -0.02 -32.34
C VAL A 26 2.66 -1.48 -32.50
N HIS A 27 3.97 -1.71 -32.57
CA HIS A 27 4.48 -3.06 -32.36
C HIS A 27 4.16 -3.39 -30.90
N ALA A 28 3.11 -4.18 -30.68
CA ALA A 28 2.96 -4.91 -29.43
C ALA A 28 4.30 -5.59 -29.19
N ALA A 29 5.02 -5.15 -28.14
CA ALA A 29 6.31 -5.72 -27.81
C ALA A 29 6.12 -7.23 -27.75
N THR A 30 6.69 -7.95 -28.72
CA THR A 30 6.63 -9.40 -28.73
C THR A 30 7.28 -9.82 -27.42
N LEU A 31 6.47 -10.37 -26.51
CA LEU A 31 6.95 -11.05 -25.33
C LEU A 31 7.90 -12.14 -25.84
N LEU A 32 9.20 -11.90 -25.73
CA LEU A 32 10.20 -12.92 -26.01
C LEU A 32 9.83 -14.12 -25.12
N PRO A 33 9.76 -15.35 -25.67
CA PRO A 33 9.54 -16.53 -24.87
C PRO A 33 10.63 -16.59 -23.82
N GLN A 34 10.28 -16.29 -22.57
CA GLN A 34 11.22 -16.50 -21.48
C GLN A 34 11.43 -18.02 -21.36
N PRO A 35 12.68 -18.49 -21.27
CA PRO A 35 12.93 -19.92 -21.06
C PRO A 35 12.14 -20.38 -19.82
N PRO A 36 11.56 -21.59 -19.84
CA PRO A 36 10.85 -22.10 -18.67
C PRO A 36 11.82 -22.16 -17.50
N SER A 37 11.43 -21.58 -16.36
CA SER A 37 12.08 -21.61 -15.04
C SER A 37 13.34 -20.76 -14.84
N SER A 38 13.16 -19.46 -14.59
CA SER A 38 14.09 -18.66 -13.78
C SER A 38 13.56 -18.47 -12.35
N VAL A 39 12.90 -19.48 -11.78
CA VAL A 39 12.61 -19.47 -10.34
C VAL A 39 13.97 -19.43 -9.65
N PRO A 40 14.28 -18.40 -8.84
CA PRO A 40 15.55 -18.33 -8.14
C PRO A 40 15.76 -19.64 -7.37
N VAL A 41 16.98 -20.16 -7.39
CA VAL A 41 17.34 -21.42 -6.74
C VAL A 41 16.81 -21.41 -5.30
N GLU A 42 16.24 -22.54 -4.86
CA GLU A 42 15.78 -22.66 -3.48
C GLU A 42 16.96 -22.43 -2.54
N PRO A 43 16.81 -21.57 -1.50
CA PRO A 43 17.88 -21.32 -0.56
C PRO A 43 18.35 -22.65 0.02
N ALA A 44 19.67 -22.88 0.03
CA ALA A 44 20.23 -24.08 0.62
C ALA A 44 19.75 -24.25 2.07
N GLN A 45 19.63 -25.50 2.52
CA GLN A 45 19.30 -25.81 3.91
C GLN A 45 20.33 -25.15 4.84
N GLY A 46 19.92 -24.15 5.62
CA GLY A 46 20.81 -23.33 6.46
C GLY A 46 21.14 -21.94 5.94
N ALA A 47 20.58 -21.49 4.81
CA ALA A 47 20.69 -20.10 4.37
C ALA A 47 20.13 -19.13 5.42
N SER A 48 20.73 -17.95 5.54
CA SER A 48 20.27 -16.91 6.47
C SER A 48 18.81 -16.55 6.21
N ARG A 49 18.10 -16.11 7.26
CA ARG A 49 16.68 -15.79 7.16
C ARG A 49 16.42 -14.68 6.14
N GLN A 50 17.30 -13.69 6.07
CA GLN A 50 17.26 -12.58 5.12
C GLN A 50 17.40 -13.06 3.67
N THR A 51 18.29 -14.02 3.39
CA THR A 51 18.42 -14.62 2.05
C THR A 51 17.17 -15.39 1.64
N GLN A 52 16.51 -16.06 2.60
CA GLN A 52 15.24 -16.73 2.32
C GLN A 52 14.12 -15.74 1.99
N ILE A 53 14.04 -14.63 2.73
CA ILE A 53 13.03 -13.58 2.52
C ILE A 53 13.24 -12.89 1.17
N MET A 54 14.48 -12.51 0.87
CA MET A 54 14.83 -11.76 -0.35
C MET A 54 15.21 -12.66 -1.53
N ARG A 55 14.71 -13.90 -1.56
CA ARG A 55 14.99 -14.89 -2.62
C ARG A 55 14.73 -14.34 -4.04
N PHE A 56 13.70 -13.51 -4.18
CA PHE A 56 13.27 -12.95 -5.46
C PHE A 56 13.86 -11.56 -5.76
N GLY A 57 14.83 -11.12 -4.96
CA GLY A 57 15.45 -9.80 -5.08
C GLY A 57 14.70 -8.72 -4.30
N PHE A 58 15.14 -7.47 -4.46
CA PHE A 58 14.65 -6.31 -3.73
C PHE A 58 13.71 -5.46 -4.61
N PRO A 59 12.51 -5.07 -4.11
CA PRO A 59 11.65 -4.12 -4.83
C PRO A 59 12.30 -2.75 -5.03
N GLY A 60 13.16 -2.33 -4.09
CA GLY A 60 13.97 -1.11 -4.16
C GLY A 60 15.10 -1.19 -3.12
N THR A 61 16.06 -0.26 -3.18
CA THR A 61 17.26 -0.32 -2.34
C THR A 61 17.41 0.83 -1.35
N ASP A 62 16.39 1.68 -1.21
CA ASP A 62 16.46 2.78 -0.25
C ASP A 62 16.28 2.25 1.18
N SER A 63 17.23 2.58 2.05
CA SER A 63 17.11 2.46 3.51
C SER A 63 16.55 1.11 3.98
N ILE A 64 17.15 0.02 3.50
CA ILE A 64 16.75 -1.34 3.85
C ILE A 64 17.09 -1.64 5.31
N ARG A 65 16.13 -2.23 6.01
CA ARG A 65 16.21 -2.70 7.39
C ARG A 65 15.94 -4.19 7.40
N PHE A 66 16.92 -4.96 7.87
CA PHE A 66 16.77 -6.38 8.11
C PHE A 66 16.38 -6.60 9.56
N LEU A 67 15.21 -7.18 9.76
CA LEU A 67 14.72 -7.64 11.06
C LEU A 67 14.84 -9.17 11.08
N ASP A 68 14.39 -9.80 12.17
CA ASP A 68 14.64 -11.23 12.36
C ASP A 68 13.81 -12.08 11.39
N ASP A 69 12.52 -11.75 11.22
CA ASP A 69 11.60 -12.56 10.41
C ASP A 69 10.96 -11.80 9.22
N TYR A 70 11.32 -10.53 9.01
CA TYR A 70 10.89 -9.73 7.86
C TYR A 70 11.93 -8.68 7.46
N VAL A 71 11.76 -8.10 6.27
CA VAL A 71 12.62 -7.02 5.74
C VAL A 71 11.73 -5.85 5.36
N LEU A 72 12.14 -4.62 5.69
CA LEU A 72 11.43 -3.42 5.29
C LEU A 72 12.37 -2.40 4.65
N SER A 73 11.84 -1.56 3.78
CA SER A 73 12.51 -0.36 3.27
C SER A 73 11.83 0.87 3.85
N TYR A 74 12.59 1.73 4.54
CA TYR A 74 12.01 2.84 5.28
C TYR A 74 12.03 4.16 4.49
N ASP A 75 10.86 4.77 4.30
CA ASP A 75 10.72 6.12 3.76
C ASP A 75 10.93 7.15 4.87
N ARG A 76 12.14 7.73 4.92
CA ARG A 76 12.48 8.77 5.89
C ARG A 76 11.64 10.03 5.77
N ARG A 77 11.13 10.35 4.59
CA ARG A 77 10.34 11.57 4.33
C ARG A 77 8.92 11.40 4.88
N ASN A 78 8.31 10.25 4.61
CA ASN A 78 6.94 9.95 5.01
C ASN A 78 6.85 9.26 6.39
N ARG A 79 7.99 8.90 6.98
CA ARG A 79 8.13 8.23 8.29
C ARG A 79 7.39 6.88 8.37
N THR A 80 7.23 6.21 7.23
CA THR A 80 6.59 4.90 7.09
C THR A 80 7.43 4.02 6.16
N ALA A 81 7.11 2.74 5.99
CA ALA A 81 7.86 1.90 5.06
C ALA A 81 7.37 2.10 3.61
N HIS A 82 8.29 2.11 2.65
CA HIS A 82 7.98 2.00 1.23
C HIS A 82 7.37 0.63 0.91
N TRP A 83 7.98 -0.42 1.44
CA TRP A 83 7.56 -1.80 1.27
C TRP A 83 8.05 -2.63 2.45
N VAL A 84 7.34 -3.74 2.67
CA VAL A 84 7.70 -4.79 3.62
C VAL A 84 7.66 -6.12 2.89
N PHE A 85 8.58 -7.01 3.22
CA PHE A 85 8.74 -8.31 2.60
C PHE A 85 8.83 -9.39 3.67
N GLU A 86 8.02 -10.44 3.51
CA GLU A 86 7.89 -11.54 4.45
C GLU A 86 8.00 -12.87 3.70
N HIS A 87 8.61 -13.87 4.33
CA HIS A 87 8.63 -15.24 3.81
C HIS A 87 7.88 -16.17 4.77
N LEU A 88 6.64 -16.49 4.41
CA LEU A 88 5.75 -17.29 5.23
C LEU A 88 5.89 -18.76 4.92
N THR A 89 5.98 -19.60 5.95
CA THR A 89 5.89 -21.05 5.83
C THR A 89 4.70 -21.54 6.61
N LYS A 90 4.25 -22.77 6.35
CA LYS A 90 3.12 -23.33 7.09
C LYS A 90 3.41 -23.40 8.59
N GLU A 91 4.67 -23.66 8.94
CA GLU A 91 5.17 -23.73 10.31
C GLU A 91 5.20 -22.35 10.97
N SER A 92 5.55 -21.27 10.24
CA SER A 92 5.58 -19.91 10.81
C SER A 92 4.20 -19.38 11.19
N LEU A 93 3.16 -19.85 10.49
CA LEU A 93 1.76 -19.46 10.74
C LEU A 93 1.07 -20.27 11.84
N GLN A 94 1.68 -21.37 12.30
CA GLN A 94 1.11 -22.18 13.37
C GLN A 94 1.03 -21.37 14.67
N ARG A 95 -0.04 -21.60 15.42
CA ARG A 95 -0.20 -21.00 16.74
C ARG A 95 0.89 -21.53 17.66
N ASN A 96 1.65 -20.62 18.26
CA ASN A 96 2.63 -20.93 19.28
C ASN A 96 2.16 -20.34 20.61
N ASP A 97 1.92 -21.19 21.61
CA ASP A 97 1.43 -20.75 22.93
C ASP A 97 2.50 -20.04 23.76
N LYS A 98 3.77 -20.07 23.33
CA LYS A 98 4.85 -19.30 23.95
C LYS A 98 4.85 -17.83 23.55
N VAL A 99 4.15 -17.47 22.47
CA VAL A 99 4.11 -16.12 21.91
C VAL A 99 2.80 -15.44 22.28
N ASP A 100 2.89 -14.32 22.98
CA ASP A 100 1.76 -13.56 23.47
C ASP A 100 1.80 -12.13 22.94
N ARG A 101 0.87 -11.82 22.04
CA ARG A 101 0.72 -10.50 21.41
C ARG A 101 0.33 -9.41 22.42
N SER A 102 -0.29 -9.78 23.55
CA SER A 102 -0.73 -8.80 24.54
C SER A 102 0.45 -8.14 25.29
N LYS A 103 1.63 -8.75 25.23
CA LYS A 103 2.88 -8.22 25.81
C LYS A 103 3.60 -7.26 24.89
N CYS A 104 3.22 -7.20 23.62
CA CYS A 104 3.86 -6.33 22.64
C CYS A 104 3.36 -4.89 22.80
N GLU A 105 4.28 -3.94 22.85
CA GLU A 105 3.97 -2.51 22.89
C GLU A 105 4.49 -1.81 21.64
N PHE A 106 3.74 -0.81 21.16
CA PHE A 106 4.20 0.04 20.07
C PHE A 106 5.34 0.93 20.55
N HIS A 107 6.51 0.78 19.92
CA HIS A 107 7.70 1.51 20.30
C HIS A 107 8.47 1.99 19.08
N GLU A 108 9.25 3.04 19.30
CA GLU A 108 9.99 3.70 18.24
C GLU A 108 11.23 2.89 17.82
N ASP A 109 11.62 2.99 16.54
CA ASP A 109 12.82 2.32 16.04
C ASP A 109 14.06 3.18 16.32
N LEU A 110 14.85 2.76 17.32
CA LEU A 110 16.03 3.49 17.76
C LEU A 110 17.16 3.50 16.72
N GLN A 111 17.15 2.59 15.74
CA GLN A 111 18.16 2.54 14.69
C GLN A 111 17.90 3.59 13.59
N ILE A 112 16.70 4.19 13.57
CA ILE A 112 16.37 5.31 12.68
C ILE A 112 16.77 6.62 13.37
N HIS A 113 17.42 7.51 12.62
CA HIS A 113 17.81 8.82 13.12
C HIS A 113 16.57 9.59 13.64
N PRO A 114 16.65 10.25 14.81
CA PRO A 114 15.49 10.87 15.48
C PRO A 114 14.66 11.81 14.59
N TYR A 115 15.27 12.53 13.65
CA TYR A 115 14.55 13.43 12.73
C TYR A 115 13.57 12.74 11.78
N PHE A 116 13.82 11.47 11.47
CA PHE A 116 13.01 10.68 10.56
C PHE A 116 12.20 9.60 11.28
N ARG A 117 12.32 9.52 12.61
CA ARG A 117 11.68 8.49 13.42
C ARG A 117 10.23 8.86 13.67
N ALA A 118 9.32 7.92 13.39
CA ALA A 118 7.93 8.02 13.81
C ALA A 118 7.82 7.80 15.32
N GLN A 119 6.98 8.59 15.98
CA GLN A 119 6.72 8.51 17.42
C GLN A 119 5.25 8.21 17.72
N ASN A 120 4.98 7.67 18.90
CA ASN A 120 3.60 7.41 19.33
C ASN A 120 2.75 8.69 19.42
N SER A 121 3.38 9.85 19.65
CA SER A 121 2.73 11.16 19.62
C SER A 121 2.18 11.53 18.24
N ASP A 122 2.79 11.05 17.15
CA ASP A 122 2.35 11.34 15.78
C ASP A 122 0.98 10.69 15.49
N TYR A 123 0.73 9.52 16.09
CA TYR A 123 -0.53 8.78 15.93
C TYR A 123 -1.59 9.19 16.97
N LYS A 124 -1.17 9.61 18.16
CA LYS A 124 -2.08 9.92 19.27
C LYS A 124 -2.94 11.15 18.93
N GLY A 125 -4.26 10.95 18.83
CA GLY A 125 -5.20 12.02 18.52
C GLY A 125 -5.30 12.38 17.03
N SER A 126 -4.63 11.63 16.15
CA SER A 126 -4.67 11.84 14.69
C SER A 126 -5.97 11.39 14.03
N GLY A 127 -6.75 10.52 14.70
CA GLY A 127 -7.90 9.83 14.09
C GLY A 127 -7.54 8.58 13.29
N PHE A 128 -6.25 8.24 13.19
CA PHE A 128 -5.75 7.05 12.50
C PHE A 128 -5.20 6.02 13.49
N ASP A 129 -5.38 4.75 13.14
CA ASP A 129 -4.74 3.64 13.86
C ASP A 129 -3.31 3.41 13.35
N ARG A 130 -2.48 2.80 14.22
CA ARG A 130 -1.14 2.30 13.87
C ARG A 130 -1.28 0.96 13.12
N GLY A 131 -1.46 1.08 11.82
CA GLY A 131 -1.62 -0.06 10.93
C GLY A 131 -0.30 -0.77 10.66
N HIS A 132 -0.26 -2.07 10.93
CA HIS A 132 0.93 -2.89 10.63
C HIS A 132 1.04 -3.11 9.12
N LEU A 133 2.27 -3.02 8.59
CA LEU A 133 2.58 -3.43 7.22
C LEU A 133 2.96 -4.92 7.17
N ALA A 134 3.93 -5.37 7.98
CA ALA A 134 4.08 -6.78 8.35
C ALA A 134 3.21 -7.11 9.55
N ALA A 135 2.26 -8.03 9.39
CA ALA A 135 1.28 -8.33 10.41
C ALA A 135 1.88 -9.20 11.54
N ALA A 136 1.62 -8.84 12.80
CA ALA A 136 2.02 -9.61 13.98
C ALA A 136 1.62 -11.11 13.94
N GLY A 137 0.53 -11.43 13.24
CA GLY A 137 0.06 -12.82 13.08
C GLY A 137 0.93 -13.71 12.20
N ASN A 138 1.82 -13.12 11.40
CA ASN A 138 2.71 -13.84 10.50
C ASN A 138 4.01 -14.30 11.20
N HIS A 139 4.36 -13.65 12.30
CA HIS A 139 5.63 -13.75 13.00
C HIS A 139 5.46 -14.39 14.38
N ARG A 140 5.13 -15.69 14.44
CA ARG A 140 4.75 -16.39 15.69
C ARG A 140 5.77 -17.42 16.17
N LYS A 141 6.99 -17.41 15.63
CA LYS A 141 8.02 -18.38 15.99
C LYS A 141 8.62 -18.09 17.37
N CYS A 142 8.99 -16.84 17.64
CA CYS A 142 9.42 -16.37 18.95
C CYS A 142 8.71 -15.07 19.35
N GLN A 143 8.89 -14.66 20.62
CA GLN A 143 8.31 -13.41 21.13
C GLN A 143 9.02 -12.20 20.50
N ASP A 144 10.32 -12.27 20.30
CA ASP A 144 11.11 -11.17 19.73
C ASP A 144 10.66 -10.85 18.29
N ASP A 145 10.37 -11.88 17.48
CA ASP A 145 9.86 -11.72 16.10
C ASP A 145 8.54 -10.93 16.09
N VAL A 146 7.60 -11.27 16.98
CA VAL A 146 6.32 -10.54 17.06
C VAL A 146 6.52 -9.15 17.63
N ASP A 147 7.39 -8.97 18.61
CA ASP A 147 7.67 -7.67 19.23
C ASP A 147 8.24 -6.69 18.20
N GLN A 148 9.11 -7.16 17.30
CA GLN A 148 9.65 -6.36 16.19
C GLN A 148 8.58 -5.86 15.23
N THR A 149 7.44 -6.54 15.11
CA THR A 149 6.33 -6.06 14.26
C THR A 149 5.66 -4.81 14.82
N PHE A 150 5.83 -4.53 16.12
CA PHE A 150 5.26 -3.36 16.79
C PHE A 150 6.17 -2.12 16.72
N LEU A 151 7.32 -2.22 16.03
CA LEU A 151 8.14 -1.06 15.71
C LEU A 151 7.35 -0.05 14.87
N LEU A 152 7.45 1.23 15.22
CA LEU A 152 6.77 2.30 14.48
C LEU A 152 7.29 2.45 13.04
N SER A 153 8.47 1.90 12.71
CA SER A 153 8.97 1.82 11.34
C SER A 153 8.16 0.87 10.44
N ASN A 154 7.43 -0.07 11.04
CA ASN A 154 6.49 -0.98 10.38
C ASN A 154 5.03 -0.46 10.39
N MET A 155 4.82 0.80 10.78
CA MET A 155 3.49 1.39 10.89
C MET A 155 3.18 2.33 9.74
N ALA A 156 1.94 2.28 9.28
CA ALA A 156 1.33 3.28 8.42
C ALA A 156 0.01 3.76 9.06
N PRO A 157 -0.34 5.05 8.95
CA PRO A 157 -1.65 5.53 9.36
C PRO A 157 -2.73 4.78 8.58
N GLN A 158 -3.59 4.04 9.28
CA GLN A 158 -4.74 3.36 8.67
C GLN A 158 -6.02 3.99 9.18
N ALA A 159 -6.96 4.24 8.27
CA ALA A 159 -8.28 4.74 8.63
C ALA A 159 -8.92 3.76 9.61
N VAL A 160 -9.38 4.27 10.75
CA VAL A 160 -10.21 3.50 11.66
C VAL A 160 -11.43 3.03 10.87
N SER A 161 -11.63 1.73 10.75
CA SER A 161 -12.87 1.20 10.20
C SER A 161 -14.02 1.82 10.98
N TRP A 162 -14.89 2.60 10.30
CA TRP A 162 -16.06 3.24 10.90
C TRP A 162 -16.94 2.26 11.68
N PHE A 163 -16.83 0.98 11.33
CA PHE A 163 -17.40 -0.12 12.05
C PHE A 163 -16.46 -0.63 13.14
N ALA A 164 -16.78 -0.28 14.38
CA ALA A 164 -16.30 -1.03 15.53
C ALA A 164 -16.94 -2.42 15.51
N ARG A 165 -16.12 -3.48 15.53
CA ARG A 165 -16.59 -4.86 15.73
C ARG A 165 -17.06 -4.99 17.17
N THR A 166 -18.37 -5.02 17.40
CA THR A 166 -18.89 -5.39 18.73
C THR A 166 -18.60 -6.87 19.01
N ARG A 167 -18.60 -7.28 20.29
CA ARG A 167 -18.45 -8.69 20.72
C ARG A 167 -19.46 -9.67 20.10
N HIS A 168 -20.50 -9.16 19.42
CA HIS A 168 -21.55 -9.93 18.76
C HIS A 168 -21.46 -9.87 17.22
N GLY A 169 -20.34 -9.42 16.64
CA GLY A 169 -20.16 -9.37 15.19
C GLY A 169 -21.01 -8.32 14.47
N THR A 170 -21.73 -7.46 15.20
CA THR A 170 -22.46 -6.34 14.62
C THR A 170 -21.59 -5.10 14.61
N CYS A 171 -21.66 -4.41 13.49
CA CYS A 171 -20.85 -3.28 13.11
C CYS A 171 -21.71 -2.03 13.32
N LYS A 172 -21.32 -1.12 14.23
CA LYS A 172 -22.04 0.14 14.50
C LYS A 172 -21.16 1.39 14.27
N PRO A 173 -21.74 2.50 13.75
CA PRO A 173 -21.10 3.80 13.72
C PRO A 173 -20.61 4.22 15.11
N ARG A 174 -19.44 4.85 15.18
CA ARG A 174 -19.04 5.61 16.36
C ARG A 174 -19.75 6.98 16.34
N SER A 175 -20.32 7.39 17.46
CA SER A 175 -21.31 8.48 17.58
C SER A 175 -20.79 9.90 17.32
N ASN A 176 -19.52 10.10 16.93
CA ASN A 176 -18.92 11.43 16.86
C ASN A 176 -18.36 11.84 15.49
N ASP A 177 -18.51 11.03 14.46
CA ASP A 177 -17.98 11.37 13.14
C ASP A 177 -19.05 12.13 12.33
N LYS A 178 -19.06 13.46 12.45
CA LYS A 178 -19.41 14.30 11.29
C LYS A 178 -18.23 14.23 10.32
N CYS A 179 -18.06 13.10 9.66
CA CYS A 179 -17.17 13.02 8.52
C CYS A 179 -17.84 13.80 7.39
N ASN A 180 -17.29 14.97 7.04
CA ASN A 180 -17.60 15.63 5.78
C ASN A 180 -17.46 14.58 4.67
N GLU A 181 -18.52 14.36 3.90
CA GLU A 181 -18.52 13.51 2.71
C GLU A 181 -17.43 13.93 1.69
N ASP A 182 -16.82 15.11 1.86
CA ASP A 182 -15.77 15.67 1.00
C ASP A 182 -14.36 15.05 1.21
N ALA A 183 -14.05 14.47 2.38
CA ALA A 183 -12.71 13.94 2.64
C ALA A 183 -12.42 12.61 1.92
N MET A 184 -13.46 11.85 1.57
CA MET A 184 -13.33 10.62 0.77
C MET A 184 -13.27 10.90 -0.74
N ARG A 185 -13.51 12.16 -1.17
CA ARG A 185 -13.58 12.55 -2.59
C ARG A 185 -12.25 13.05 -3.15
N THR A 186 -11.19 13.11 -2.35
CA THR A 186 -9.89 13.65 -2.76
C THR A 186 -8.81 12.60 -3.00
N GLU A 187 -9.13 11.43 -3.58
CA GLU A 187 -8.17 10.65 -4.40
C GLU A 187 -8.88 9.85 -5.51
N VAL A 188 -9.80 10.48 -6.23
CA VAL A 188 -10.14 10.06 -7.60
C VAL A 188 -10.06 11.30 -8.48
N MET A 189 -8.98 11.39 -9.25
CA MET A 189 -8.87 12.35 -10.35
C MET A 189 -10.12 12.22 -11.23
N PRO A 190 -10.90 13.28 -11.47
CA PRO A 190 -12.08 13.20 -12.31
C PRO A 190 -11.63 13.16 -13.77
N THR A 191 -11.73 12.00 -14.42
CA THR A 191 -11.84 11.95 -15.88
C THR A 191 -13.32 12.17 -16.23
N GLU A 192 -13.72 13.43 -16.35
CA GLU A 192 -14.97 13.77 -17.04
C GLU A 192 -14.77 13.54 -18.54
N ALA A 193 -15.33 12.46 -19.06
CA ALA A 193 -15.72 12.35 -20.45
C ALA A 193 -17.25 12.33 -20.50
N THR A 194 -17.84 13.53 -20.51
CA THR A 194 -19.24 13.74 -20.88
C THR A 194 -19.37 13.50 -22.38
N LEU A 195 -19.95 12.37 -22.77
CA LEU A 195 -20.56 12.23 -24.10
C LEU A 195 -22.08 12.40 -23.94
N LYS A 196 -22.61 13.33 -24.73
CA LYS A 196 -24.03 13.61 -24.94
C LYS A 196 -24.71 12.45 -25.65
#